data_AF-A0A1F8GKE8-F1
#
_entry.id   AF-A0A1F8GKE8-F1
#
_cell.length_a   1.000
_cell.length_b   1.000
_cell.length_c   1.000
_cell.angle_alpha   90.00
_cell.angle_beta   90.00
_cell.angle_gamma   90.00
#
_symmetry.space_group_name_H-M   'P 1'
#
loop_
_entity.id
_entity.type
_entity.pdbx_description
1 polymer ?
#
loop_
_entity_poly.entity_id
_entity_poly.type
_entity_poly.pdbx_seq_one_letter_code
_entity_poly.pdbx_strand_id
1 'polypeptide(L)'
;MTETQHDIIIGTILGDSYISRSQSGKTHIEIKQADRYKEYVFWLYHSLKKLFPVSIPRQRKDNQQWYVNSSFSDELNMLHKLFYVNRKKVIPRNIDKLLTSPISLAVWFMDDGTLDYRVKDHCAFHLCTNCFTKVEVRRLIKTLDSNFGIIASLHYTLCRGKRHARIYIGAKGRDQFIKLVSPYVLECFKYKLPKLYLAPQRLNL
;
A
#
# COMPACT_ATOMS: atom_id res chain seq x y z
N MET A 1 -6.17 -18.65 -5.66
CA MET A 1 -5.35 -17.44 -5.96
C MET A 1 -3.88 -17.83 -6.17
N THR A 2 -3.08 -17.13 -6.99
CA THR A 2 -1.60 -17.35 -7.00
C THR A 2 -0.91 -16.59 -5.87
N GLU A 3 0.34 -16.94 -5.53
CA GLU A 3 1.12 -16.23 -4.51
C GLU A 3 1.29 -14.74 -4.83
N THR A 4 1.70 -14.41 -6.05
CA THR A 4 1.81 -13.00 -6.48
C THR A 4 0.49 -12.24 -6.40
N GLN A 5 -0.64 -12.88 -6.72
CA GLN A 5 -1.97 -12.26 -6.58
C GLN A 5 -2.29 -11.97 -5.11
N HIS A 6 -1.99 -12.94 -4.24
CA HIS A 6 -2.15 -12.78 -2.81
C HIS A 6 -1.30 -11.62 -2.28
N ASP A 7 -0.02 -11.55 -2.67
CA ASP A 7 0.89 -10.46 -2.31
C ASP A 7 0.38 -9.08 -2.73
N ILE A 8 -0.10 -8.95 -3.97
CA ILE A 8 -0.69 -7.70 -4.47
C ILE A 8 -1.92 -7.33 -3.63
N ILE A 9 -2.77 -8.29 -3.30
CA ILE A 9 -3.96 -8.05 -2.48
C ILE A 9 -3.59 -7.63 -1.05
N ILE A 10 -2.55 -8.20 -0.44
CA ILE A 10 -2.06 -7.73 0.87
C ILE A 10 -1.64 -6.25 0.79
N GLY A 11 -0.91 -5.87 -0.27
CA GLY A 11 -0.53 -4.48 -0.51
C GLY A 11 -1.73 -3.54 -0.63
N THR A 12 -2.74 -3.93 -1.42
CA THR A 12 -3.93 -3.08 -1.62
C THR A 12 -4.82 -2.99 -0.38
N ILE A 13 -4.92 -4.06 0.42
CA ILE A 13 -5.65 -4.03 1.71
C ILE A 13 -4.98 -3.07 2.68
N LEU A 14 -3.64 -3.03 2.74
CA LEU A 14 -2.92 -2.10 3.59
C LEU A 14 -3.06 -0.65 3.12
N GLY A 15 -3.28 -0.45 1.82
CA GLY A 15 -3.51 0.84 1.17
C GLY A 15 -4.98 1.25 1.03
N ASP A 16 -5.33 1.69 -0.18
CA ASP A 16 -6.58 2.38 -0.52
C ASP A 16 -7.77 1.43 -0.67
N SER A 17 -7.52 0.15 -0.94
CA SER A 17 -8.60 -0.78 -1.24
C SER A 17 -9.40 -1.16 0.02
N TYR A 18 -10.66 -1.51 -0.22
CA TYR A 18 -11.57 -2.00 0.80
C TYR A 18 -12.14 -3.35 0.37
N ILE A 19 -11.94 -4.36 1.20
CA ILE A 19 -12.66 -5.63 1.03
C ILE A 19 -14.05 -5.44 1.63
N SER A 20 -15.04 -5.34 0.76
CA SER A 20 -16.43 -5.13 1.16
C SER A 20 -17.13 -6.46 1.37
N ARG A 21 -17.84 -6.60 2.50
CA ARG A 21 -18.64 -7.76 2.83
C ARG A 21 -20.13 -7.47 2.63
N SER A 22 -20.80 -8.26 1.81
CA SER A 22 -22.24 -8.22 1.62
C SER A 22 -22.98 -8.67 2.89
N GLN A 23 -24.29 -8.37 2.95
CA GLN A 23 -25.17 -8.89 4.01
C GLN A 23 -25.21 -10.42 4.05
N SER A 24 -25.10 -11.07 2.88
CA SER A 24 -25.00 -12.53 2.74
C SER A 24 -23.63 -13.11 3.11
N GLY A 25 -22.71 -12.28 3.62
CA GLY A 25 -21.41 -12.68 4.11
C GLY A 25 -20.33 -12.88 3.04
N LYS A 26 -20.64 -12.64 1.77
CA LYS A 26 -19.70 -12.77 0.64
C LYS A 26 -18.85 -11.50 0.50
N THR A 27 -17.58 -11.62 0.17
CA THR A 27 -16.67 -10.48 0.05
C THR A 27 -16.12 -10.29 -1.35
N HIS A 28 -15.96 -9.03 -1.74
CA HIS A 28 -15.31 -8.61 -2.98
C HIS A 28 -14.34 -7.49 -2.68
N ILE A 29 -13.38 -7.27 -3.57
CA ILE A 29 -12.50 -6.10 -3.54
C ILE A 29 -13.04 -5.06 -4.52
N GLU A 30 -13.18 -3.82 -4.04
CA GLU A 30 -13.44 -2.65 -4.88
C GLU A 30 -12.12 -1.93 -5.13
N ILE A 31 -11.73 -1.83 -6.40
CA ILE A 31 -10.61 -0.99 -6.83
C ILE A 31 -11.20 0.27 -7.43
N LYS A 32 -10.74 1.43 -6.96
CA LYS A 32 -11.12 2.73 -7.52
C LYS A 32 -10.00 3.74 -7.37
N GLN A 33 -9.77 4.54 -8.40
CA GLN A 33 -8.78 5.62 -8.37
C GLN A 33 -9.20 6.78 -9.28
N ALA A 34 -8.59 7.95 -9.06
CA ALA A 34 -8.73 9.11 -9.94
C ALA A 34 -8.20 8.84 -11.35
N ASP A 35 -8.68 9.59 -12.34
CA ASP A 35 -8.33 9.42 -13.76
C ASP A 35 -6.82 9.37 -14.04
N ARG A 36 -6.04 10.23 -13.36
CA ARG A 36 -4.57 10.25 -13.46
C ARG A 36 -3.86 8.95 -13.06
N TYR A 37 -4.55 8.04 -12.37
CA TYR A 37 -4.05 6.72 -11.97
C TYR A 37 -4.80 5.58 -12.67
N LYS A 38 -5.44 5.85 -13.82
CA LYS A 38 -6.09 4.83 -14.66
C LYS A 38 -5.21 3.61 -14.88
N GLU A 39 -3.95 3.82 -15.28
CA GLU A 39 -3.01 2.72 -15.56
C GLU A 39 -2.82 1.78 -14.36
N TYR A 40 -2.91 2.29 -13.14
CA TYR A 40 -2.84 1.45 -11.95
C TYR A 40 -4.10 0.61 -11.73
N VAL A 41 -5.28 1.14 -12.01
CA VAL A 41 -6.55 0.36 -11.98
C VAL A 41 -6.49 -0.77 -12.99
N PHE A 42 -6.02 -0.48 -14.21
CA PHE A 42 -5.86 -1.50 -15.25
C PHE A 42 -4.78 -2.51 -14.87
N TRP A 43 -3.65 -2.08 -14.31
CA TRP A 43 -2.60 -2.99 -13.83
C TRP A 43 -3.14 -3.96 -12.77
N LEU A 44 -3.82 -3.45 -11.73
CA LEU A 44 -4.44 -4.30 -10.71
C LEU A 44 -5.46 -5.27 -11.31
N TYR A 45 -6.31 -4.81 -12.22
CA TYR A 45 -7.28 -5.67 -12.90
C TYR A 45 -6.62 -6.82 -13.68
N HIS A 46 -5.53 -6.55 -14.40
CA HIS A 46 -4.80 -7.59 -15.13
C HIS A 46 -4.04 -8.53 -14.19
N SER A 47 -3.35 -8.00 -13.18
CA SER A 47 -2.62 -8.80 -12.19
C SER A 47 -3.54 -9.72 -11.41
N LEU A 48 -4.76 -9.27 -11.10
CA LEU A 48 -5.76 -9.99 -10.33
C LEU A 48 -6.86 -10.60 -11.21
N LYS A 49 -6.61 -10.84 -12.51
CA LYS A 49 -7.63 -11.21 -13.51
C LYS A 49 -8.57 -12.36 -13.08
N LYS A 50 -8.09 -13.31 -12.29
CA LYS A 50 -8.89 -14.44 -11.74
C LYS A 50 -10.07 -13.97 -10.86
N LEU A 51 -9.94 -12.81 -10.22
CA LEU A 51 -11.01 -12.18 -9.44
C LEU A 51 -12.02 -11.40 -10.29
N PHE A 52 -11.73 -11.19 -11.58
CA PHE A 52 -12.55 -10.40 -12.51
C PHE A 52 -12.92 -11.22 -13.76
N PRO A 53 -13.68 -12.33 -13.61
CA PRO A 53 -14.09 -13.17 -14.73
C PRO A 53 -15.04 -12.45 -15.69
N VAL A 54 -15.84 -11.50 -15.18
CA VAL A 54 -16.88 -10.79 -15.96
C VAL A 54 -16.69 -9.28 -15.92
N SER A 55 -16.40 -8.71 -14.74
CA SER A 55 -16.23 -7.27 -14.56
C SER A 55 -15.01 -6.74 -15.34
N ILE A 56 -15.14 -5.54 -15.89
CA ILE A 56 -14.04 -4.79 -16.52
C ILE A 56 -13.97 -3.38 -15.91
N PRO A 57 -12.79 -2.72 -15.91
CA PRO A 57 -12.67 -1.34 -15.47
C PRO A 57 -13.59 -0.40 -16.23
N ARG A 58 -14.26 0.49 -15.50
CA ARG A 58 -15.18 1.51 -16.03
C ARG A 58 -14.82 2.87 -15.45
N GLN A 59 -15.11 3.93 -16.21
CA GLN A 59 -14.98 5.30 -15.74
C GLN A 59 -16.35 5.86 -15.31
N ARG A 60 -16.40 6.55 -14.18
CA ARG A 60 -17.59 7.28 -13.75
C ARG A 60 -17.71 8.60 -14.48
N LYS A 61 -18.93 9.04 -14.79
CA LYS A 61 -19.20 10.29 -15.52
C LYS A 61 -19.17 11.55 -14.63
N ASP A 62 -19.34 11.38 -13.33
CA ASP A 62 -19.47 12.48 -12.35
C ASP A 62 -18.12 13.04 -11.92
N ASN A 63 -17.15 12.16 -11.65
CA ASN A 63 -15.85 12.53 -11.09
C ASN A 63 -14.66 11.92 -11.86
N GLN A 64 -14.92 11.31 -13.02
CA GLN A 64 -13.92 10.69 -13.90
C GLN A 64 -13.10 9.55 -13.24
N GLN A 65 -13.50 9.05 -12.06
CA GLN A 65 -12.79 7.95 -11.40
C GLN A 65 -12.95 6.64 -12.18
N TRP A 66 -11.85 5.90 -12.28
CA TRP A 66 -11.86 4.52 -12.76
C TRP A 66 -12.13 3.58 -11.61
N TYR A 67 -12.96 2.57 -11.84
CA TYR A 67 -13.28 1.55 -10.84
C TYR A 67 -13.56 0.19 -11.46
N VAL A 68 -13.37 -0.86 -10.66
CA VAL A 68 -13.77 -2.24 -10.97
C VAL A 68 -14.05 -3.00 -9.67
N ASN A 69 -15.09 -3.82 -9.68
CA ASN A 69 -15.45 -4.69 -8.55
C ASN A 69 -15.20 -6.15 -8.90
N SER A 70 -14.54 -6.87 -8.01
CA SER A 70 -14.31 -8.31 -8.21
C SER A 70 -15.60 -9.10 -8.04
N SER A 71 -15.59 -10.33 -8.55
CA SER A 71 -16.50 -11.35 -8.07
C SER A 71 -16.21 -11.71 -6.61
N PHE A 72 -17.13 -12.42 -5.97
CA PHE A 72 -16.92 -12.92 -4.63
C PHE A 72 -15.87 -14.04 -4.59
N SER A 73 -15.06 -14.11 -3.53
CA SER A 73 -14.05 -15.16 -3.35
C SER A 73 -13.94 -15.56 -1.87
N ASP A 74 -13.69 -16.86 -1.64
CA ASP A 74 -13.46 -17.38 -0.28
C ASP A 74 -12.11 -16.96 0.28
N GLU A 75 -11.09 -16.80 -0.55
CA GLU A 75 -9.81 -16.21 -0.13
C GLU A 75 -10.00 -14.76 0.34
N LEU A 76 -10.82 -13.96 -0.37
CA LEU A 76 -11.18 -12.62 0.11
C LEU A 76 -11.97 -12.67 1.42
N ASN A 77 -12.80 -13.69 1.64
CA ASN A 77 -13.53 -13.87 2.91
C ASN A 77 -12.55 -14.13 4.07
N MET A 78 -11.50 -14.93 3.84
CA MET A 78 -10.45 -15.21 4.83
C MET A 78 -9.65 -13.94 5.15
N LEU A 79 -9.23 -13.20 4.12
CA LEU A 79 -8.51 -11.94 4.29
C LEU A 79 -9.37 -10.89 5.02
N HIS A 80 -10.66 -10.80 4.69
CA HIS A 80 -11.58 -9.91 5.39
C HIS A 80 -11.63 -10.24 6.89
N LYS A 81 -11.69 -11.51 7.28
CA LYS A 81 -11.72 -11.92 8.70
C LYS A 81 -10.46 -11.50 9.45
N LEU A 82 -9.31 -11.46 8.78
CA LEU A 82 -8.03 -11.04 9.37
C LEU A 82 -7.90 -9.52 9.50
N PHE A 83 -8.29 -8.78 8.45
CA PHE A 83 -8.04 -7.35 8.35
C PHE A 83 -9.22 -6.47 8.77
N TYR A 84 -10.40 -7.04 9.07
CA TYR A 84 -11.57 -6.26 9.46
C TYR A 84 -12.27 -6.83 10.69
N VAL A 85 -12.28 -6.06 11.77
CA VAL A 85 -12.98 -6.35 13.03
C VAL A 85 -14.00 -5.26 13.28
N ASN A 86 -15.27 -5.62 13.51
CA ASN A 86 -16.37 -4.66 13.71
C ASN A 86 -16.45 -3.60 12.59
N ARG A 87 -16.27 -4.03 11.33
CA ARG A 87 -16.24 -3.18 10.12
C ARG A 87 -15.11 -2.13 10.10
N LYS A 88 -14.14 -2.22 11.01
CA LYS A 88 -12.96 -1.37 11.04
C LYS A 88 -11.75 -2.14 10.53
N LYS A 89 -10.98 -1.52 9.64
CA LYS A 89 -9.70 -2.06 9.17
C LYS A 89 -8.72 -2.13 10.34
N VAL A 90 -8.09 -3.28 10.53
CA VAL A 90 -7.10 -3.56 11.58
C VAL A 90 -5.87 -4.21 10.98
N ILE A 91 -4.74 -4.08 11.67
CA ILE A 91 -3.56 -4.88 11.35
C ILE A 91 -3.65 -6.19 12.13
N PRO A 92 -3.58 -7.37 11.48
CA PRO A 92 -3.62 -8.65 12.18
C PRO A 92 -2.30 -8.90 12.95
N ARG A 93 -2.34 -9.83 13.91
CA ARG A 93 -1.15 -10.14 14.73
C ARG A 93 -0.04 -10.85 13.94
N ASN A 94 -0.42 -11.61 12.93
CA ASN A 94 0.46 -12.37 12.03
C ASN A 94 0.82 -11.58 10.75
N ILE A 95 0.78 -10.24 10.78
CA ILE A 95 1.10 -9.42 9.60
C ILE A 95 2.53 -9.67 9.07
N ASP A 96 3.45 -10.07 9.94
CA ASP A 96 4.79 -10.54 9.61
C ASP A 96 4.82 -11.77 8.69
N LYS A 97 3.77 -12.59 8.71
CA LYS A 97 3.62 -13.75 7.82
C LYS A 97 2.86 -13.43 6.54
N LEU A 98 2.23 -12.26 6.47
CA LEU A 98 1.38 -11.86 5.34
C LEU A 98 2.07 -10.84 4.45
N LEU A 99 2.79 -9.87 5.03
CA LEU A 99 3.56 -8.86 4.31
C LEU A 99 5.01 -9.30 4.19
N THR A 100 5.30 -10.17 3.22
CA THR A 100 6.62 -10.79 3.01
C THR A 100 7.26 -10.40 1.68
N SER A 101 6.47 -9.91 0.74
CA SER A 101 6.88 -9.71 -0.65
C SER A 101 7.13 -8.22 -0.98
N PRO A 102 8.21 -7.88 -1.70
CA PRO A 102 8.47 -6.50 -2.14
C PRO A 102 7.36 -5.91 -2.99
N ILE A 103 6.63 -6.72 -3.77
CA ILE A 103 5.49 -6.24 -4.56
C ILE A 103 4.33 -5.76 -3.67
N SER A 104 4.06 -6.44 -2.55
CA SER A 104 3.05 -6.00 -1.57
C SER A 104 3.43 -4.64 -1.00
N LEU A 105 4.70 -4.47 -0.65
CA LEU A 105 5.22 -3.21 -0.12
C LEU A 105 5.13 -2.07 -1.16
N ALA A 106 5.44 -2.36 -2.42
CA ALA A 106 5.35 -1.38 -3.50
C ALA A 106 3.90 -0.98 -3.79
N VAL A 107 2.96 -1.91 -3.79
CA VAL A 107 1.53 -1.63 -3.94
C VAL A 107 1.02 -0.77 -2.79
N TRP A 108 1.36 -1.13 -1.54
CA TRP A 108 1.02 -0.30 -0.38
C TRP A 108 1.62 1.12 -0.47
N PHE A 109 2.85 1.24 -0.97
CA PHE A 109 3.48 2.53 -1.21
C PHE A 109 2.82 3.34 -2.33
N MET A 110 2.41 2.69 -3.43
CA MET A 110 1.68 3.36 -4.52
C MET A 110 0.34 3.91 -4.03
N ASP A 111 -0.37 3.18 -3.18
CA ASP A 111 -1.61 3.66 -2.55
C ASP A 111 -1.32 4.79 -1.55
N ASP A 112 -0.66 4.46 -0.43
CA ASP A 112 -0.62 5.31 0.77
C ASP A 112 0.76 5.93 1.07
N GLY A 113 1.72 5.76 0.15
CA GLY A 113 3.06 6.31 0.29
C GLY A 113 3.18 7.78 -0.14
N THR A 114 4.07 8.52 0.52
CA THR A 114 4.48 9.87 0.12
C THR A 114 5.99 10.05 0.26
N LEU A 115 6.53 10.97 -0.53
CA LEU A 115 7.94 11.35 -0.52
C LEU A 115 8.07 12.78 0.01
N ASP A 116 8.83 12.95 1.08
CA ASP A 116 9.37 14.25 1.49
C ASP A 116 10.79 14.36 0.91
N TYR A 117 10.91 15.12 -0.17
CA TYR A 117 12.15 15.27 -0.91
C TYR A 117 12.46 16.73 -1.20
N ARG A 118 13.63 17.15 -0.74
CA ARG A 118 14.25 18.45 -0.99
C ARG A 118 15.67 18.18 -1.46
N VAL A 119 15.98 18.64 -2.66
CA VAL A 119 17.27 18.37 -3.33
C VAL A 119 18.40 18.79 -2.38
N LYS A 120 19.35 17.88 -2.12
CA LYS A 120 20.50 18.02 -1.20
C LYS A 120 20.17 18.12 0.30
N ASP A 121 18.92 18.32 0.70
CA ASP A 121 18.57 18.55 2.11
C ASP A 121 17.90 17.35 2.77
N HIS A 122 16.89 16.77 2.10
CA HIS A 122 16.02 15.79 2.74
C HIS A 122 15.50 14.77 1.73
N CYS A 123 15.49 13.51 2.14
CA CYS A 123 14.84 12.43 1.41
C CYS A 123 14.36 11.41 2.42
N ALA A 124 13.04 11.34 2.57
CA ALA A 124 12.38 10.38 3.43
C ALA A 124 11.00 10.01 2.88
N PHE A 125 10.54 8.82 3.25
CA PHE A 125 9.22 8.34 2.89
C PHE A 125 8.30 8.31 4.10
N HIS A 126 7.01 8.49 3.84
CA HIS A 126 5.97 8.18 4.79
C HIS A 126 5.00 7.17 4.21
N LEU A 127 4.53 6.25 5.03
CA LEU A 127 3.33 5.45 4.75
C LEU A 127 2.18 5.98 5.63
N CYS A 128 1.15 6.51 4.97
CA CYS A 128 -0.05 7.03 5.59
C CYS A 128 -0.82 5.89 6.25
N THR A 129 -0.78 5.81 7.57
CA THR A 129 -1.42 4.74 8.36
C THR A 129 -2.45 5.31 9.33
N ASN A 130 -3.08 6.42 8.93
CA ASN A 130 -3.91 7.25 9.81
C ASN A 130 -5.17 6.54 10.34
N CYS A 131 -5.59 5.46 9.67
CA CYS A 131 -6.71 4.61 10.08
C CYS A 131 -6.34 3.57 11.15
N PHE A 132 -5.04 3.32 11.36
CA PHE A 132 -4.52 2.34 12.31
C PHE A 132 -4.13 3.00 13.64
N THR A 133 -4.22 2.21 14.70
CA THR A 133 -3.76 2.58 16.03
C THR A 133 -2.24 2.59 16.12
N LYS A 134 -1.70 3.28 17.13
CA LYS A 134 -0.26 3.29 17.45
C LYS A 134 0.34 1.87 17.57
N VAL A 135 -0.40 0.94 18.17
CA VAL A 135 0.06 -0.45 18.38
C VAL A 135 0.16 -1.19 17.05
N GLU A 136 -0.82 -1.00 16.17
CA GLU A 136 -0.83 -1.57 14.83
C GLU A 136 0.30 -1.00 13.96
N VAL A 137 0.51 0.32 13.99
CA VAL A 137 1.62 0.97 13.26
C VAL A 137 2.98 0.49 13.76
N ARG A 138 3.15 0.29 15.07
CA ARG A 138 4.38 -0.31 15.62
C ARG A 138 4.59 -1.75 15.17
N ARG A 139 3.51 -2.52 15.01
CA ARG A 139 3.61 -3.87 14.46
C ARG A 139 4.10 -3.84 13.02
N LEU A 140 3.54 -2.95 12.19
CA LEU A 140 4.00 -2.74 10.83
C LEU A 140 5.48 -2.32 10.77
N ILE A 141 5.92 -1.40 11.64
CA ILE A 141 7.35 -1.00 11.72
C ILE A 141 8.24 -2.21 12.03
N LYS A 142 7.86 -3.05 13.00
CA LYS A 142 8.60 -4.27 13.32
C LYS A 142 8.65 -5.22 12.13
N THR A 143 7.55 -5.38 11.40
CA THR A 143 7.47 -6.21 10.20
C THR A 143 8.35 -5.67 9.07
N LEU A 144 8.40 -4.34 8.88
CA LEU A 144 9.28 -3.72 7.89
C LEU A 144 10.76 -4.02 8.17
N ASP A 145 11.15 -3.98 9.44
CA ASP A 145 12.50 -4.32 9.86
C ASP A 145 12.79 -5.82 9.66
N SER A 146 11.96 -6.70 10.23
CA SER A 146 12.22 -8.16 10.22
C SER A 146 12.18 -8.79 8.83
N ASN A 147 11.27 -8.34 7.96
CA ASN A 147 11.04 -8.99 6.68
C ASN A 147 11.82 -8.36 5.53
N PHE A 148 12.17 -7.09 5.65
CA PHE A 148 12.73 -6.31 4.55
C PHE A 148 14.03 -5.57 4.92
N GLY A 149 14.42 -5.58 6.19
CA GLY A 149 15.56 -4.80 6.69
C GLY A 149 15.34 -3.29 6.61
N ILE A 150 14.08 -2.83 6.58
CA ILE A 150 13.75 -1.40 6.48
C ILE A 150 13.62 -0.81 7.87
N ILE A 151 14.62 -0.05 8.28
CA ILE A 151 14.58 0.72 9.52
C ILE A 151 13.60 1.90 9.36
N ALA A 152 12.50 1.84 10.11
CA ALA A 152 11.47 2.87 10.14
C ALA A 152 11.17 3.33 11.57
N SER A 153 10.48 4.46 11.72
CA SER A 153 10.08 4.99 13.02
C SER A 153 8.64 5.48 13.01
N LEU A 154 8.05 5.55 14.21
CA LEU A 154 6.70 6.05 14.41
C LEU A 154 6.73 7.57 14.45
N HIS A 155 6.07 8.20 13.48
CA HIS A 155 5.82 9.63 13.46
C HIS A 155 4.33 9.91 13.67
N TYR A 156 4.02 11.19 13.85
CA TYR A 156 2.65 11.67 13.89
C TYR A 156 2.42 12.72 12.81
N THR A 157 1.18 12.84 12.36
CA THR A 157 0.68 13.96 11.56
C THR A 157 -0.56 14.54 12.22
N LEU A 158 -0.74 15.86 12.10
CA LEU A 158 -1.93 16.54 12.58
C LEU A 158 -2.93 16.65 11.42
N CYS A 159 -4.09 16.03 11.56
CA CYS A 159 -5.18 16.14 10.59
C CYS A 159 -6.46 16.47 11.33
N ARG A 160 -7.13 17.56 10.96
CA ARG A 160 -8.40 18.01 11.57
C ARG A 160 -8.34 18.05 13.11
N GLY A 161 -7.26 18.58 13.66
CA GLY A 161 -7.04 18.70 15.12
C GLY A 161 -6.68 17.39 15.83
N LYS A 162 -6.55 16.27 15.12
CA LYS A 162 -6.21 14.96 15.71
C LYS A 162 -4.84 14.48 15.23
N ARG A 163 -4.06 13.90 16.14
CA ARG A 163 -2.77 13.28 15.82
C ARG A 163 -2.98 11.84 15.34
N HIS A 164 -2.53 11.57 14.13
CA HIS A 164 -2.58 10.24 13.52
C HIS A 164 -1.18 9.65 13.44
N ALA A 165 -1.05 8.36 13.77
CA ALA A 165 0.20 7.63 13.64
C ALA A 165 0.53 7.42 12.16
N ARG A 166 1.80 7.60 11.80
CA ARG A 166 2.34 7.30 10.47
C ARG A 166 3.71 6.64 10.57
N ILE A 167 4.08 5.89 9.54
CA ILE A 167 5.42 5.31 9.42
C ILE A 167 6.31 6.35 8.74
N TYR A 168 7.52 6.57 9.27
CA TYR A 168 8.56 7.39 8.66
C TYR A 168 9.80 6.54 8.37
N ILE A 169 10.26 6.59 7.13
CA ILE A 169 11.42 5.87 6.63
C ILE A 169 12.45 6.92 6.20
N GLY A 170 13.36 7.25 7.12
CA GLY A 170 14.43 8.22 6.90
C GLY A 170 15.71 7.59 6.37
N ALA A 171 16.83 8.31 6.50
CA ALA A 171 18.14 7.92 5.96
C ALA A 171 18.58 6.48 6.29
N LYS A 172 18.25 5.97 7.48
CA LYS A 172 18.64 4.61 7.92
C LYS A 172 17.93 3.47 7.17
N GLY A 173 16.77 3.72 6.56
CA GLY A 173 15.97 2.68 5.89
C GLY A 173 15.61 3.01 4.44
N ARG A 174 15.77 4.26 4.00
CA ARG A 174 15.27 4.74 2.71
C ARG A 174 15.91 4.03 1.51
N ASP A 175 17.21 3.71 1.56
CA ASP A 175 17.91 3.13 0.42
C ASP A 175 17.45 1.68 0.21
N GLN A 176 17.30 0.92 1.30
CA GLN A 176 16.71 -0.41 1.27
C GLN A 176 15.24 -0.38 0.82
N PHE A 177 14.46 0.59 1.30
CA PHE A 177 13.08 0.79 0.85
C PHE A 177 13.00 1.05 -0.66
N ILE A 178 13.79 2.00 -1.18
CA ILE A 178 13.87 2.32 -2.62
C ILE A 178 14.25 1.08 -3.41
N LYS A 179 15.29 0.36 -3.00
CA LYS A 179 15.76 -0.87 -3.66
C LYS A 179 14.64 -1.89 -3.84
N LEU A 180 13.82 -2.09 -2.80
CA LEU A 180 12.75 -3.08 -2.80
C LEU A 180 11.52 -2.64 -3.61
N VAL A 181 11.12 -1.37 -3.53
CA VAL A 181 9.87 -0.93 -4.16
C VAL A 181 10.04 -0.49 -5.62
N SER A 182 11.18 0.12 -5.96
CA SER A 182 11.38 0.76 -7.29
C SER A 182 11.13 -0.16 -8.49
N PRO A 183 11.48 -1.46 -8.46
CA PRO A 183 11.20 -2.37 -9.57
C PRO A 183 9.69 -2.55 -9.88
N TYR A 184 8.82 -2.26 -8.93
CA TYR A 184 7.38 -2.50 -9.02
C TYR A 184 6.54 -1.22 -9.09
N VAL A 185 7.14 -0.04 -8.87
CA VAL A 185 6.43 1.25 -8.92
C VAL A 185 6.10 1.60 -10.37
N LEU A 186 4.81 1.76 -10.66
CA LEU A 186 4.32 2.12 -11.99
C LEU A 186 4.68 3.56 -12.38
N GLU A 187 4.71 3.82 -13.69
CA GLU A 187 5.03 5.13 -14.26
C GLU A 187 4.23 6.28 -13.63
N CYS A 188 2.91 6.09 -13.50
CA CYS A 188 2.01 7.08 -12.90
C CYS A 188 2.28 7.38 -11.41
N PHE A 189 3.14 6.60 -10.75
CA PHE A 189 3.59 6.80 -9.37
C PHE A 189 5.09 7.10 -9.23
N LYS A 190 5.85 7.19 -10.32
CA LYS A 190 7.30 7.50 -10.25
C LYS A 190 7.60 8.85 -9.59
N TYR A 191 6.66 9.79 -9.59
CA TYR A 191 6.80 11.05 -8.83
C TYR A 191 6.93 10.84 -7.31
N LYS A 192 6.53 9.67 -6.79
CA LYS A 192 6.73 9.27 -5.38
C LYS A 192 8.16 8.77 -5.13
N LEU A 193 9.02 8.63 -6.14
CA LEU A 193 10.43 8.26 -5.98
C LEU A 193 11.35 9.48 -6.22
N PRO A 194 12.52 9.54 -5.58
CA PRO A 194 13.47 10.62 -5.80
C PRO A 194 14.03 10.56 -7.22
N LYS A 195 14.13 11.73 -7.88
CA LYS A 195 14.61 11.85 -9.27
C LYS A 195 16.12 11.67 -9.43
N LEU A 196 16.88 11.75 -8.35
CA LEU A 196 18.33 11.57 -8.34
C LEU A 196 18.63 10.27 -7.60
N TYR A 197 19.19 9.28 -8.30
CA TYR A 197 19.91 8.21 -7.61
C TYR A 197 21.00 8.89 -6.78
N LEU A 198 20.94 8.72 -5.46
CA LEU A 198 22.05 9.07 -4.59
C LEU A 198 23.21 8.13 -4.98
N ALA A 199 24.04 8.56 -5.93
CA ALA A 199 25.34 7.95 -6.12
C ALA A 199 26.08 8.03 -4.77
N PRO A 200 26.72 6.95 -4.29
CA PRO A 200 27.36 6.89 -2.98
C PRO A 200 28.70 7.68 -2.91
N GLN A 201 28.78 8.88 -3.49
CA GLN A 201 30.03 9.64 -3.63
C GLN A 201 30.03 11.02 -2.97
N ARG A 202 29.31 11.21 -1.86
CA ARG A 202 29.50 12.41 -1.01
C ARG A 202 29.59 12.10 0.48
N LEU A 203 30.22 10.98 0.81
CA LEU A 203 30.98 10.86 2.04
C LEU A 203 32.43 11.20 1.65
N ASN A 204 32.99 12.24 2.24
CA ASN A 204 34.30 12.86 1.98
C ASN A 204 34.28 13.94 0.88
N LEU A 205 33.98 15.17 1.30
CA LEU A 205 34.86 16.35 1.22
C LEU A 205 34.24 17.47 2.06
#